data_AF-A0A843YML6-F1
#
_entry.id   AF-A0A843YML6-F1
#
_cell.length_a   1.000
_cell.length_b   1.000
_cell.length_c   1.000
_cell.angle_alpha   90.00
_cell.angle_beta   90.00
_cell.angle_gamma   90.00
#
_symmetry.space_group_name_H-M   'P 1'
#
loop_
_entity.id
_entity.type
_entity.pdbx_description
1 polymer ?
#
loop_
_entity_poly.entity_id
_entity_poly.type
_entity_poly.pdbx_seq_one_letter_code
_entity_poly.pdbx_strand_id
1 'polypeptide(L)'
;MDQQLSQHSYVVQFKVEYMRITNAEYTPLDILSELIGRTRGIKASDTKEFFSNERASHDWLETAWAEKIEVILESFRRYGTEVVPTQYIRDHGVDVRLRFENDAGNTQRIGFQIKSNKEADNNATKVKGGGESITATLKRQAFEAERHANIDEWWVISGFDMLKHRKLVSAITVELTSGKIDSLKIKHVTPREAMSFLQMEDNEIDAICTLLLCKDDEVLKMAQREIQELEIGAQNIVLTVLGAALEGERELSINDIESAALSNIGQNECELKEIPSAIETLESMGFLEYDHNSPYRVEPSIFVGLCALYFEGRARHDQTPHEATKFLIQMTGNLNRQKML
;
A
#
# COMPACT_ATOMS: atom_id res chain seq x y z
N MET A 1 -67.78 -7.23 -9.78
CA MET A 1 -66.80 -6.14 -10.00
C MET A 1 -65.79 -6.23 -8.88
N ASP A 2 -64.53 -5.96 -9.19
CA ASP A 2 -63.33 -6.02 -8.34
C ASP A 2 -62.60 -7.37 -8.31
N GLN A 3 -61.90 -7.66 -9.41
CA GLN A 3 -60.63 -8.39 -9.37
C GLN A 3 -59.50 -7.38 -9.46
N GLN A 4 -58.77 -7.22 -8.35
CA GLN A 4 -57.57 -6.40 -8.27
C GLN A 4 -56.44 -7.04 -9.09
N LEU A 5 -55.92 -6.26 -10.03
CA LEU A 5 -54.70 -6.53 -10.80
C LEU A 5 -53.50 -6.55 -9.84
N SER A 6 -52.84 -7.71 -9.69
CA SER A 6 -51.54 -7.79 -9.04
C SER A 6 -50.48 -7.22 -9.99
N GLN A 7 -49.96 -6.03 -9.70
CA GLN A 7 -48.73 -5.56 -10.31
C GLN A 7 -47.55 -6.35 -9.71
N HIS A 8 -46.99 -7.28 -10.49
CA HIS A 8 -45.69 -7.85 -10.23
C HIS A 8 -44.63 -6.80 -10.54
N SER A 9 -44.16 -6.08 -9.51
CA SER A 9 -42.92 -5.30 -9.62
C SER A 9 -41.75 -6.27 -9.74
N TYR A 10 -41.23 -6.41 -10.95
CA TYR A 10 -39.91 -7.00 -11.19
C TYR A 10 -38.86 -6.01 -10.65
N VAL A 11 -38.36 -6.27 -9.45
CA VAL A 11 -37.11 -5.65 -9.00
C VAL A 11 -35.99 -6.35 -9.76
N VAL A 12 -35.57 -5.74 -10.87
CA VAL A 12 -34.29 -6.08 -11.50
C VAL A 12 -33.22 -5.64 -10.51
N GLN A 13 -32.71 -6.58 -9.71
CA GLN A 13 -31.46 -6.38 -8.98
C GLN A 13 -30.37 -6.22 -10.03
N PHE A 14 -30.02 -4.98 -10.34
CA PHE A 14 -28.76 -4.68 -11.03
C PHE A 14 -27.65 -5.18 -10.11
N LYS A 15 -27.07 -6.31 -10.46
CA LYS A 15 -25.79 -6.75 -9.92
C LYS A 15 -24.79 -5.74 -10.46
N VAL A 16 -24.50 -4.71 -9.67
CA VAL A 16 -23.38 -3.81 -9.95
C VAL A 16 -22.15 -4.70 -9.91
N GLU A 17 -21.59 -5.04 -11.06
CA GLU A 17 -20.28 -5.66 -11.14
C GLU A 17 -19.28 -4.57 -10.74
N TYR A 18 -19.10 -4.41 -9.43
CA TYR A 18 -17.97 -3.71 -8.86
C TYR A 18 -16.69 -4.34 -9.43
N MET A 19 -15.67 -3.54 -9.70
CA MET A 19 -14.38 -4.01 -10.17
C MET A 19 -13.96 -5.25 -9.38
N ARG A 20 -13.75 -6.33 -10.12
CA ARG A 20 -13.66 -7.67 -9.56
C ARG A 20 -12.27 -7.81 -8.99
N ILE A 21 -12.13 -8.24 -7.73
CA ILE A 21 -10.89 -8.91 -7.30
C ILE A 21 -10.67 -10.03 -8.32
N THR A 22 -9.70 -9.86 -9.20
CA THR A 22 -9.37 -10.85 -10.22
C THR A 22 -8.43 -11.91 -9.67
N ASN A 23 -7.85 -11.65 -8.50
CA ASN A 23 -6.95 -12.52 -7.77
C ASN A 23 -7.48 -12.79 -6.36
N ALA A 24 -8.51 -13.63 -6.27
CA ALA A 24 -9.19 -13.93 -5.01
C ALA A 24 -8.30 -14.67 -4.00
N GLU A 25 -7.18 -15.25 -4.45
CA GLU A 25 -6.25 -15.99 -3.59
C GLU A 25 -5.52 -15.10 -2.57
N TYR A 26 -5.47 -13.78 -2.79
CA TYR A 26 -4.84 -12.85 -1.84
C TYR A 26 -5.78 -12.48 -0.70
N THR A 27 -5.35 -12.75 0.52
CA THR A 27 -6.02 -12.26 1.73
C THR A 27 -5.43 -10.93 2.22
N PRO A 28 -6.12 -10.18 3.09
CA PRO A 28 -5.54 -9.01 3.76
C PRO A 28 -4.20 -9.30 4.44
N LEU A 29 -3.99 -10.52 4.95
CA LEU A 29 -2.75 -10.93 5.58
C LEU A 29 -1.59 -11.12 4.58
N ASP A 30 -1.90 -11.59 3.37
CA ASP A 30 -0.92 -11.74 2.29
C ASP A 30 -0.46 -10.37 1.80
N ILE A 31 -1.40 -9.45 1.60
CA ILE A 31 -1.11 -8.06 1.26
C ILE A 31 -0.27 -7.38 2.35
N LEU A 32 -0.67 -7.51 3.62
CA LEU A 32 0.11 -6.97 4.74
C LEU A 32 1.53 -7.55 4.79
N SER A 33 1.66 -8.86 4.53
CA SER A 33 2.99 -9.52 4.48
C SER A 33 3.85 -8.99 3.35
N GLU A 34 3.28 -8.78 2.17
CA GLU A 34 3.95 -8.23 0.99
C GLU A 34 4.40 -6.78 1.23
N LEU A 35 3.53 -5.93 1.79
CA LEU A 35 3.85 -4.54 2.12
C LEU A 35 4.98 -4.46 3.15
N ILE A 36 4.93 -5.24 4.23
CA ILE A 36 5.98 -5.28 5.25
C ILE A 36 7.33 -5.75 4.67
N GLY A 37 7.31 -6.64 3.67
CA GLY A 37 8.51 -7.14 3.01
C GLY A 37 9.27 -6.09 2.19
N ARG A 38 8.65 -4.95 1.86
CA ARG A 38 9.19 -3.95 0.92
C ARG A 38 10.23 -3.00 1.52
N THR A 39 11.27 -3.54 2.14
CA THR A 39 12.33 -2.78 2.82
C THR A 39 13.39 -2.15 1.89
N ARG A 40 13.14 -2.05 0.58
CA ARG A 40 14.13 -1.58 -0.39
C ARG A 40 14.48 -0.11 -0.11
N GLY A 41 15.77 0.18 -0.01
CA GLY A 41 16.26 1.54 0.26
C GLY A 41 16.35 1.92 1.75
N ILE A 42 15.68 1.16 2.64
CA ILE A 42 15.72 1.42 4.09
C ILE A 42 16.95 0.78 4.72
N LYS A 43 17.85 1.58 5.31
CA LYS A 43 19.02 1.09 6.05
C LYS A 43 18.69 0.96 7.54
N ALA A 44 19.45 0.10 8.23
CA ALA A 44 19.31 -0.05 9.68
C ALA A 44 19.53 1.26 10.44
N SER A 45 20.41 2.13 9.94
CA SER A 45 20.66 3.47 10.50
C SER A 45 19.42 4.36 10.53
N ASP A 46 18.53 4.21 9.56
CA ASP A 46 17.43 5.15 9.33
C ASP A 46 16.34 4.95 10.41
N THR A 47 16.29 3.75 11.00
CA THR A 47 15.37 3.41 12.10
C THR A 47 15.60 4.27 13.35
N LYS A 48 16.82 4.79 13.55
CA LYS A 48 17.13 5.67 14.68
C LYS A 48 16.36 6.98 14.61
N GLU A 49 16.39 7.63 13.44
CA GLU A 49 15.71 8.90 13.22
C GLU A 49 14.20 8.70 13.19
N PHE A 50 13.74 7.63 12.54
CA PHE A 50 12.32 7.34 12.41
C PHE A 50 11.64 7.06 13.75
N PHE A 51 12.21 6.20 14.61
CA PHE A 51 11.62 5.86 15.92
C PHE A 51 12.09 6.79 17.05
N SER A 52 12.17 8.09 16.76
CA SER A 52 12.52 9.14 17.71
C SER A 52 11.33 10.03 18.06
N ASN A 53 11.47 10.86 19.10
CA ASN A 53 10.45 11.84 19.51
C ASN A 53 9.08 11.19 19.74
N GLU A 54 8.02 11.70 19.09
CA GLU A 54 6.66 11.17 19.18
C GLU A 54 6.57 9.71 18.72
N ARG A 55 7.30 9.36 17.65
CA ARG A 55 7.36 8.01 17.08
C ARG A 55 8.12 7.00 17.93
N ALA A 56 8.74 7.44 19.02
CA ALA A 56 9.29 6.56 20.04
C ALA A 56 8.22 6.04 21.02
N SER A 57 7.00 6.58 20.96
CA SER A 57 5.88 6.23 21.85
C SER A 57 5.16 4.96 21.40
N HIS A 58 4.67 4.19 22.36
CA HIS A 58 3.83 3.02 22.10
C HIS A 58 2.50 3.42 21.46
N ASP A 59 1.79 4.39 22.05
CA ASP A 59 0.47 4.85 21.58
C ASP A 59 0.48 5.34 20.11
N TRP A 60 1.56 6.04 19.71
CA TRP A 60 1.72 6.47 18.32
C TRP A 60 1.88 5.28 17.38
N LEU A 61 2.71 4.30 17.77
CA LEU A 61 2.92 3.09 16.96
C LEU A 61 1.65 2.25 16.83
N GLU A 62 0.88 2.10 17.91
CA GLU A 62 -0.40 1.40 17.90
C GLU A 62 -1.37 2.05 16.91
N THR A 63 -1.57 3.37 17.05
CA THR A 63 -2.47 4.15 16.20
C THR A 63 -2.03 4.09 14.73
N ALA A 64 -0.76 4.39 14.45
CA ALA A 64 -0.26 4.42 13.08
C ALA A 64 -0.29 3.02 12.42
N TRP A 65 -0.01 1.95 13.17
CA TRP A 65 -0.08 0.58 12.65
C TRP A 65 -1.52 0.18 12.33
N ALA A 66 -2.46 0.51 13.21
CA ALA A 66 -3.88 0.27 13.04
C ALA A 66 -4.45 1.01 11.80
N GLU A 67 -4.10 2.29 11.63
CA GLU A 67 -4.51 3.10 10.48
C GLU A 67 -4.02 2.50 9.15
N LYS A 68 -2.76 2.06 9.07
CA LYS A 68 -2.20 1.43 7.86
C LYS A 68 -2.87 0.10 7.52
N ILE A 69 -3.27 -0.68 8.53
CA ILE A 69 -4.05 -1.90 8.31
C ILE A 69 -5.44 -1.54 7.76
N GLU A 70 -6.09 -0.51 8.28
CA GLU A 70 -7.42 -0.11 7.82
C GLU A 70 -7.43 0.26 6.33
N VAL A 71 -6.38 0.92 5.84
CA VAL A 71 -6.22 1.20 4.39
C VAL A 71 -6.27 -0.09 3.57
N ILE A 72 -5.58 -1.15 4.00
CA ILE A 72 -5.60 -2.46 3.34
C ILE A 72 -7.02 -3.04 3.36
N LEU A 73 -7.69 -3.04 4.52
CA LEU A 73 -9.04 -3.61 4.65
C LEU A 73 -10.06 -2.86 3.79
N GLU A 74 -9.92 -1.54 3.70
CA GLU A 74 -10.77 -0.69 2.89
C GLU A 74 -10.63 -0.99 1.40
N SER A 75 -9.42 -1.30 0.90
CA SER A 75 -9.24 -1.77 -0.47
C SER A 75 -10.07 -3.04 -0.74
N PHE A 76 -10.08 -4.03 0.16
CA PHE A 76 -10.92 -5.21 0.01
C PHE A 76 -12.43 -4.89 0.01
N ARG A 77 -12.88 -3.98 0.88
CA ARG A 77 -14.28 -3.54 0.91
C ARG A 77 -14.72 -2.89 -0.40
N ARG A 78 -13.89 -1.99 -0.95
CA ARG A 78 -14.15 -1.30 -2.23
C ARG A 78 -14.30 -2.28 -3.40
N TYR A 79 -13.62 -3.42 -3.33
CA TYR A 79 -13.68 -4.48 -4.35
C TYR A 79 -14.69 -5.60 -4.03
N GLY A 80 -15.58 -5.38 -3.05
CA GLY A 80 -16.75 -6.24 -2.81
C GLY A 80 -16.53 -7.38 -1.81
N THR A 81 -15.43 -7.37 -1.05
CA THR A 81 -15.20 -8.32 0.05
C THR A 81 -15.61 -7.71 1.38
N GLU A 82 -16.45 -8.41 2.14
CA GLU A 82 -16.83 -7.97 3.49
C GLU A 82 -15.68 -8.22 4.47
N VAL A 83 -15.07 -7.13 4.96
CA VAL A 83 -14.00 -7.19 5.96
C VAL A 83 -14.39 -6.31 7.15
N VAL A 84 -14.68 -6.96 8.29
CA VAL A 84 -15.09 -6.27 9.53
C VAL A 84 -13.87 -5.97 10.40
N PRO A 85 -13.46 -4.70 10.53
CA PRO A 85 -12.34 -4.35 11.39
C PRO A 85 -12.81 -4.47 12.85
N THR A 86 -12.02 -5.11 13.72
CA THR A 86 -12.32 -5.14 15.15
C THR A 86 -11.06 -4.98 15.97
N GLN A 87 -10.74 -3.74 16.33
CA GLN A 87 -9.67 -3.38 17.25
C GLN A 87 -10.26 -3.38 18.68
N TYR A 88 -9.66 -4.12 19.60
CA TYR A 88 -10.10 -4.18 21.00
C TYR A 88 -8.98 -3.73 21.93
N ILE A 89 -9.29 -2.80 22.84
CA ILE A 89 -8.39 -2.24 23.87
C ILE A 89 -8.27 -3.19 25.08
N ARG A 90 -8.21 -4.52 24.88
CA ARG A 90 -8.06 -5.47 26.01
C ARG A 90 -6.75 -6.25 25.93
N ASP A 91 -5.99 -6.09 27.01
CA ASP A 91 -4.69 -6.69 27.31
C ASP A 91 -4.81 -8.22 27.50
N HIS A 92 -4.70 -8.96 26.40
CA HIS A 92 -4.41 -10.40 26.40
C HIS A 92 -3.11 -10.67 25.63
N GLY A 93 -2.13 -9.77 25.76
CA GLY A 93 -0.88 -9.82 24.99
C GLY A 93 -1.04 -9.43 23.52
N VAL A 94 -2.04 -8.61 23.20
CA VAL A 94 -2.37 -8.13 21.86
C VAL A 94 -2.72 -6.65 21.95
N ASP A 95 -1.97 -5.81 21.25
CA ASP A 95 -2.20 -4.36 21.19
C ASP A 95 -3.16 -4.03 20.03
N VAL A 96 -2.95 -4.62 18.84
CA VAL A 96 -3.85 -4.47 17.69
C VAL A 96 -4.37 -5.85 17.26
N ARG A 97 -5.64 -5.94 16.87
CA ARG A 97 -6.23 -7.18 16.35
C ARG A 97 -6.80 -6.97 14.96
N LEU A 98 -6.40 -7.83 14.03
CA LEU A 98 -6.98 -7.94 12.70
C LEU A 98 -7.88 -9.17 12.64
N ARG A 99 -9.09 -8.98 12.10
CA ARG A 99 -10.05 -10.05 11.84
C ARG A 99 -10.59 -9.86 10.43
N PHE A 100 -10.65 -10.94 9.65
CA PHE A 100 -11.27 -10.95 8.33
C PHE A 100 -11.77 -12.35 8.01
N GLU A 101 -12.65 -12.46 7.02
CA GLU A 101 -13.08 -13.75 6.47
C GLU A 101 -12.30 -14.03 5.20
N ASN A 102 -11.84 -15.27 5.03
CA ASN A 102 -11.26 -15.71 3.77
C ASN A 102 -12.35 -16.22 2.81
N ASP A 103 -11.98 -16.50 1.57
CA ASP A 103 -12.90 -17.01 0.53
C ASP A 103 -13.66 -18.27 0.91
N ALA A 104 -13.11 -19.07 1.83
CA ALA A 104 -13.77 -20.27 2.36
C ALA A 104 -14.78 -19.97 3.48
N GLY A 105 -15.03 -18.69 3.78
CA GLY A 105 -15.90 -18.24 4.87
C GLY A 105 -15.30 -18.46 6.26
N ASN A 106 -14.02 -18.80 6.36
CA ASN A 106 -13.37 -18.99 7.65
C ASN A 106 -12.85 -17.65 8.17
N THR A 107 -13.23 -17.30 9.40
CA THR A 107 -12.67 -16.14 10.09
C THR A 107 -11.21 -16.40 10.47
N GLN A 108 -10.30 -15.57 9.95
CA GLN A 108 -8.91 -15.47 10.41
C GLN A 108 -8.74 -14.31 11.39
N ARG A 109 -7.87 -14.50 12.38
CA ARG A 109 -7.62 -13.58 13.50
C ARG A 109 -6.13 -13.46 13.76
N ILE A 110 -5.59 -12.25 13.62
CA ILE A 110 -4.19 -11.96 13.81
C ILE A 110 -4.05 -10.96 14.96
N GLY A 111 -3.22 -11.29 15.94
CA GLY A 111 -2.87 -10.37 17.03
C GLY A 111 -1.50 -9.74 16.80
N PHE A 112 -1.39 -8.44 17.00
CA PHE A 112 -0.13 -7.71 16.93
C PHE A 112 0.29 -7.27 18.32
N GLN A 113 1.53 -7.54 18.70
CA GLN A 113 2.16 -6.98 19.88
C GLN A 113 3.30 -6.05 19.44
N ILE A 114 3.16 -4.78 19.77
CA ILE A 114 4.04 -3.69 19.42
C ILE A 114 5.00 -3.45 20.59
N LYS A 115 6.26 -3.17 20.25
CA LYS A 115 7.28 -2.72 21.21
C LYS A 115 7.92 -1.43 20.71
N SER A 116 7.89 -0.41 21.56
CA SER A 116 8.35 0.94 21.26
C SER A 116 9.83 1.16 21.60
N ASN A 117 10.41 2.21 21.05
CA ASN A 117 11.80 2.61 21.35
C ASN A 117 11.99 2.99 22.82
N LYS A 118 10.98 3.60 23.46
CA LYS A 118 10.98 3.87 24.91
C LYS A 118 11.05 2.57 25.73
N GLU A 119 10.30 1.54 25.35
CA GLU A 119 10.36 0.24 26.02
C GLU A 119 11.74 -0.41 25.84
N ALA A 120 12.26 -0.40 24.62
CA ALA A 120 13.57 -0.97 24.30
C ALA A 120 14.71 -0.30 25.08
N ASP A 121 14.69 1.03 25.19
CA ASP A 121 15.66 1.81 25.96
C ASP A 121 15.63 1.47 27.46
N ASN A 122 14.45 1.24 28.02
CA ASN A 122 14.27 0.92 29.43
C ASN A 122 14.57 -0.54 29.77
N ASN A 123 14.67 -1.44 28.79
CA ASN A 123 14.83 -2.87 29.00
C ASN A 123 16.04 -3.22 29.88
N ALA A 124 17.22 -2.67 29.59
CA ALA A 124 18.43 -2.97 30.35
C ALA A 124 18.35 -2.49 31.80
N THR A 125 17.76 -1.32 32.03
CA THR A 125 17.56 -0.76 33.37
C THR A 125 16.53 -1.57 34.15
N LYS A 126 15.43 -1.97 33.50
CA LYS A 126 14.37 -2.82 34.08
C LYS A 126 14.93 -4.16 34.55
N VAL A 127 15.74 -4.82 33.73
CA VAL A 127 16.38 -6.10 34.08
C VAL A 127 17.34 -5.95 35.27
N LYS A 128 18.15 -4.88 35.30
CA LYS A 128 19.04 -4.60 36.45
C LYS A 128 18.27 -4.34 37.74
N GLY A 129 17.08 -3.76 37.66
CA GLY A 129 16.16 -3.57 38.78
C GLY A 129 15.38 -4.82 39.19
N GLY A 130 15.69 -5.99 38.63
CA GLY A 130 14.99 -7.25 38.91
C GLY A 130 13.66 -7.42 38.15
N GLY A 131 13.35 -6.54 37.20
CA GLY A 131 12.17 -6.65 36.35
C GLY A 131 12.38 -7.60 35.15
N GLU A 132 11.28 -8.02 34.55
CA GLU A 132 11.30 -8.90 33.36
C GLU A 132 11.91 -8.19 32.15
N SER A 133 12.72 -8.93 31.38
CA SER A 133 13.16 -8.49 30.05
C SER A 133 11.99 -8.40 29.09
N ILE A 134 12.14 -7.62 28.01
CA ILE A 134 11.18 -7.58 26.90
C ILE A 134 10.96 -8.99 26.32
N THR A 135 12.00 -9.81 26.17
CA THR A 135 11.85 -11.16 25.64
C THR A 135 11.02 -12.07 26.56
N ALA A 136 11.23 -12.00 27.87
CA ALA A 136 10.42 -12.73 28.85
C ALA A 136 8.97 -12.23 28.86
N THR A 137 8.78 -10.91 28.80
CA THR A 137 7.46 -10.27 28.71
C THR A 137 6.72 -10.76 27.47
N LEU A 138 7.38 -10.76 26.30
CA LEU A 138 6.80 -11.21 25.03
C LEU A 138 6.42 -12.70 25.07
N LYS A 139 7.22 -13.57 25.69
CA LYS A 139 6.85 -14.99 25.83
C LYS A 139 5.60 -15.17 26.68
N ARG A 140 5.48 -14.42 27.78
CA ARG A 140 4.28 -14.42 28.62
C ARG A 140 3.07 -13.90 27.83
N GLN A 141 3.23 -12.81 27.11
CA GLN A 141 2.18 -12.23 26.26
C GLN A 141 1.75 -13.19 25.15
N ALA A 142 2.68 -13.90 24.51
CA ALA A 142 2.37 -14.92 23.50
C ALA A 142 1.50 -16.04 24.07
N PHE A 143 1.84 -16.51 25.27
CA PHE A 143 1.07 -17.55 25.97
C PHE A 143 -0.33 -17.07 26.39
N GLU A 144 -0.43 -15.82 26.84
CA GLU A 144 -1.73 -15.17 27.13
C GLU A 144 -2.56 -15.05 25.86
N ALA A 145 -1.95 -14.65 24.74
CA ALA A 145 -2.63 -14.47 23.47
C ALA A 145 -3.15 -15.80 22.90
N GLU A 146 -2.35 -16.86 22.95
CA GLU A 146 -2.76 -18.22 22.55
C GLU A 146 -4.00 -18.70 23.34
N ARG A 147 -4.01 -18.48 24.65
CA ARG A 147 -5.05 -19.03 25.54
C ARG A 147 -6.30 -18.17 25.64
N HIS A 148 -6.17 -16.85 25.50
CA HIS A 148 -7.22 -15.91 25.88
C HIS A 148 -7.61 -14.94 24.75
N ALA A 149 -6.73 -14.68 23.78
CA ALA A 149 -7.04 -13.71 22.71
C ALA A 149 -7.81 -14.32 21.53
N ASN A 150 -7.88 -15.66 21.40
CA ASN A 150 -8.52 -16.35 20.27
C ASN A 150 -7.97 -15.84 18.93
N ILE A 151 -6.66 -16.03 18.72
CA ILE A 151 -5.93 -15.63 17.52
C ILE A 151 -5.28 -16.85 16.86
N ASP A 152 -5.17 -16.80 15.53
CA ASP A 152 -4.58 -17.84 14.70
C ASP A 152 -3.07 -17.58 14.47
N GLU A 153 -2.68 -16.30 14.37
CA GLU A 153 -1.28 -15.88 14.33
C GLU A 153 -1.01 -14.70 15.25
N TRP A 154 0.23 -14.62 15.74
CA TRP A 154 0.70 -13.54 16.62
C TRP A 154 1.96 -12.89 16.08
N TRP A 155 1.91 -11.59 15.85
CA TRP A 155 2.95 -10.84 15.18
C TRP A 155 3.57 -9.83 16.14
N VAL A 156 4.89 -9.90 16.31
CA VAL A 156 5.63 -8.96 17.15
C VAL A 156 6.20 -7.85 16.26
N ILE A 157 5.81 -6.60 16.53
CA ILE A 157 6.25 -5.42 15.78
C ILE A 157 7.29 -4.65 16.60
N SER A 158 8.51 -4.60 16.10
CA SER A 158 9.62 -3.91 16.77
C SER A 158 9.78 -2.48 16.26
N GLY A 159 9.11 -1.51 16.87
CA GLY A 159 9.17 -0.09 16.53
C GLY A 159 10.29 0.67 17.27
N PHE A 160 11.56 0.32 17.02
CA PHE A 160 12.70 0.91 17.74
C PHE A 160 14.03 0.91 16.96
N ASP A 161 15.05 1.62 17.45
CA ASP A 161 16.35 1.74 16.77
C ASP A 161 17.03 0.36 16.63
N MET A 162 17.20 -0.11 15.40
CA MET A 162 17.79 -1.41 15.08
C MET A 162 19.27 -1.49 15.46
N LEU A 163 20.04 -0.41 15.28
CA LEU A 163 21.48 -0.44 15.54
C LEU A 163 21.76 -0.43 17.03
N LYS A 164 21.06 0.43 17.79
CA LYS A 164 21.18 0.50 19.25
C LYS A 164 20.74 -0.81 19.91
N HIS A 165 19.65 -1.41 19.41
CA HIS A 165 19.01 -2.58 20.03
C HIS A 165 19.21 -3.88 19.27
N ARG A 166 20.27 -4.00 18.45
CA ARG A 166 20.54 -5.18 17.60
C ARG A 166 20.46 -6.51 18.35
N LYS A 167 21.02 -6.58 19.56
CA LYS A 167 20.99 -7.79 20.41
C LYS A 167 19.57 -8.15 20.84
N LEU A 168 18.74 -7.16 21.15
CA LEU A 168 17.35 -7.36 21.52
C LEU A 168 16.55 -7.88 20.31
N VAL A 169 16.73 -7.28 19.12
CA VAL A 169 16.10 -7.78 17.87
C VAL A 169 16.44 -9.25 17.65
N SER A 170 17.73 -9.60 17.74
CA SER A 170 18.18 -10.98 17.60
C SER A 170 17.62 -11.91 18.66
N ALA A 171 17.53 -11.47 19.91
CA ALA A 171 16.94 -12.26 20.99
C ALA A 171 15.44 -12.50 20.76
N ILE A 172 14.68 -11.48 20.35
CA ILE A 172 13.25 -11.60 20.01
C ILE A 172 13.06 -12.63 18.88
N THR A 173 13.81 -12.51 17.78
CA THR A 173 13.73 -13.49 16.68
C THR A 173 14.05 -14.89 17.18
N VAL A 174 15.23 -15.10 17.79
CA VAL A 174 15.67 -16.44 18.18
C VAL A 174 14.71 -17.06 19.20
N GLU A 175 14.29 -16.30 20.20
CA GLU A 175 13.50 -16.84 21.31
C GLU A 175 12.02 -17.06 20.99
N LEU A 176 11.46 -16.33 20.01
CA LEU A 176 10.03 -16.40 19.69
C LEU A 176 9.74 -17.08 18.35
N THR A 177 10.62 -17.00 17.34
CA THR A 177 10.37 -17.60 16.03
C THR A 177 11.03 -18.97 15.86
N SER A 178 11.98 -19.34 16.72
CA SER A 178 12.68 -20.64 16.63
C SER A 178 11.99 -21.77 17.41
N GLY A 179 10.91 -21.46 18.13
CA GLY A 179 10.09 -22.45 18.82
C GLY A 179 8.62 -22.19 18.53
N LYS A 180 7.86 -23.23 18.20
CA LYS A 180 6.40 -23.16 18.34
C LYS A 180 6.12 -23.07 19.83
N ILE A 181 5.49 -21.99 20.28
CA ILE A 181 4.67 -22.09 21.49
C ILE A 181 3.45 -22.88 21.03
N ASP A 182 3.47 -24.19 21.34
CA ASP A 182 2.46 -25.20 21.04
C ASP A 182 1.91 -25.19 19.59
N SER A 183 0.96 -24.29 19.29
CA SER A 183 0.23 -24.21 18.03
C SER A 183 0.20 -22.83 17.36
N LEU A 184 0.55 -21.77 18.08
CA LEU A 184 0.45 -20.39 17.62
C LEU A 184 1.60 -20.04 16.65
N LYS A 185 1.27 -19.58 15.44
CA LYS A 185 2.27 -19.10 14.48
C LYS A 185 2.73 -17.71 14.90
N ILE A 186 4.04 -17.56 15.14
CA ILE A 186 4.64 -16.30 15.54
C ILE A 186 5.47 -15.71 14.40
N LYS A 187 5.23 -14.44 14.06
CA LYS A 187 6.04 -13.66 13.10
C LYS A 187 6.70 -12.49 13.83
N HIS A 188 7.97 -12.23 13.54
CA HIS A 188 8.64 -11.02 14.02
C HIS A 188 8.82 -10.06 12.86
N VAL A 189 8.23 -8.87 12.98
CA VAL A 189 8.46 -7.73 12.09
C VAL A 189 9.58 -6.90 12.70
N THR A 190 10.73 -6.93 12.05
CA THR A 190 11.94 -6.22 12.47
C THR A 190 11.76 -4.70 12.34
N PRO A 191 12.60 -3.88 12.96
CA PRO A 191 12.43 -2.43 12.88
C PRO A 191 12.52 -1.83 11.48
N ARG A 192 13.31 -2.42 10.58
CA ARG A 192 13.36 -1.96 9.18
C ARG A 192 12.06 -2.24 8.46
N GLU A 193 11.46 -3.39 8.69
CA GLU A 193 10.18 -3.78 8.10
C GLU A 193 9.04 -2.94 8.66
N ALA A 194 9.02 -2.73 9.99
CA ALA A 194 8.04 -1.87 10.64
C ALA A 194 8.12 -0.41 10.15
N MET A 195 9.34 0.15 10.08
CA MET A 195 9.58 1.49 9.54
C MET A 195 9.13 1.58 8.08
N SER A 196 9.51 0.60 7.25
CA SER A 196 9.18 0.58 5.84
C SER A 196 7.68 0.62 5.61
N PHE A 197 6.91 -0.15 6.37
CA PHE A 197 5.45 -0.17 6.28
C PHE A 197 4.82 1.12 6.81
N LEU A 198 5.26 1.61 7.97
CA LEU A 198 4.73 2.83 8.58
C LEU A 198 5.03 4.11 7.78
N GLN A 199 6.05 4.08 6.92
CA GLN A 199 6.41 5.21 6.04
C GLN A 199 5.63 5.25 4.73
N MET A 200 4.97 4.17 4.32
CA MET A 200 4.21 4.14 3.07
C MET A 200 3.05 5.13 3.15
N GLU A 201 2.87 5.93 2.10
CA GLU A 201 1.68 6.78 1.97
C GLU A 201 0.44 5.90 1.69
N ASP A 202 -0.75 6.36 2.06
CA ASP A 202 -1.97 5.54 1.90
C ASP A 202 -2.26 5.22 0.44
N ASN A 203 -2.01 6.16 -0.47
CA ASN A 203 -2.10 5.94 -1.92
C ASN A 203 -1.10 4.89 -2.43
N GLU A 204 0.08 4.77 -1.79
CA GLU A 204 1.05 3.71 -2.13
C GLU A 204 0.53 2.34 -1.72
N ILE A 205 -0.04 2.22 -0.51
CA ILE A 205 -0.66 0.98 -0.04
C ILE A 205 -1.80 0.59 -0.97
N ASP A 206 -2.67 1.55 -1.30
CA ASP A 206 -3.83 1.35 -2.15
C ASP A 206 -3.44 0.92 -3.57
N ALA A 207 -2.43 1.53 -4.17
CA ALA A 207 -1.87 1.11 -5.46
C ALA A 207 -1.33 -0.33 -5.42
N ILE A 208 -0.60 -0.69 -4.37
CA ILE A 208 -0.07 -2.05 -4.22
C ILE A 208 -1.22 -3.06 -4.03
N CYS A 209 -2.24 -2.71 -3.24
CA CYS A 209 -3.45 -3.53 -3.09
C CYS A 209 -4.12 -3.75 -4.44
N THR A 210 -4.36 -2.69 -5.22
CA THR A 210 -4.97 -2.80 -6.55
C THR A 210 -4.12 -3.66 -7.49
N LEU A 211 -2.80 -3.49 -7.52
CA LEU A 211 -1.91 -4.33 -8.36
C LEU A 211 -2.01 -5.82 -8.04
N LEU A 212 -2.15 -6.17 -6.75
CA LEU A 212 -2.17 -7.55 -6.30
C LEU A 212 -3.56 -8.18 -6.45
N LEU A 213 -4.61 -7.44 -6.10
CA LEU A 213 -6.00 -7.89 -6.15
C LEU A 213 -6.56 -7.91 -7.58
N CYS A 214 -6.08 -7.02 -8.44
CA CYS A 214 -6.65 -6.77 -9.77
C CYS A 214 -5.63 -7.04 -10.88
N LYS A 215 -4.73 -8.02 -10.68
CA LYS A 215 -3.67 -8.40 -11.64
C LYS A 215 -4.19 -8.63 -13.07
N ASP A 216 -5.41 -9.15 -13.20
CA ASP A 216 -5.99 -9.49 -14.50
C ASP A 216 -6.93 -8.43 -15.06
N ASP A 217 -7.02 -7.26 -14.42
CA ASP A 217 -7.84 -6.16 -14.86
C ASP A 217 -7.41 -5.61 -16.24
N GLU A 218 -8.37 -5.53 -17.16
CA GLU A 218 -8.11 -5.13 -18.54
C GLU A 218 -7.81 -3.63 -18.68
N VAL A 219 -8.37 -2.78 -17.80
CA VAL A 219 -8.07 -1.35 -17.76
C VAL A 219 -6.62 -1.15 -17.31
N LEU A 220 -6.21 -1.84 -16.24
CA LEU A 220 -4.83 -1.82 -15.77
C LEU A 220 -3.85 -2.33 -16.84
N LYS A 221 -4.15 -3.48 -17.46
CA LYS A 221 -3.32 -4.03 -18.57
C LYS A 221 -3.25 -3.08 -19.76
N MET A 222 -4.32 -2.36 -20.07
CA MET A 222 -4.34 -1.37 -21.15
C MET A 222 -3.47 -0.16 -20.80
N ALA A 223 -3.67 0.43 -19.64
CA ALA A 223 -2.87 1.56 -19.13
C ALA A 223 -1.36 1.23 -19.11
N GLN A 224 -1.02 0.02 -18.67
CA GLN A 224 0.35 -0.45 -18.66
C GLN A 224 0.94 -0.59 -20.07
N ARG A 225 0.18 -1.14 -21.03
CA ARG A 225 0.61 -1.26 -22.44
C ARG A 225 0.83 0.11 -23.08
N GLU A 226 -0.09 1.04 -22.87
CA GLU A 226 0.00 2.41 -23.38
C GLU A 226 1.31 3.10 -22.98
N ILE A 227 1.81 2.87 -21.76
CA ILE A 227 3.11 3.40 -21.30
C ILE A 227 4.29 2.58 -21.83
N GLN A 228 4.19 1.25 -21.87
CA GLN A 228 5.28 0.38 -22.33
C GLN A 228 5.69 0.60 -23.78
N GLU A 229 4.74 1.00 -24.62
CA GLU A 229 4.97 1.23 -26.05
C GLU A 229 5.68 2.56 -26.33
N LEU A 230 5.78 3.44 -25.33
CA LEU A 230 6.46 4.73 -25.43
C LEU A 230 7.95 4.62 -25.07
N GLU A 231 8.76 5.50 -25.65
CA GLU A 231 10.14 5.71 -25.18
C GLU A 231 10.19 6.48 -23.85
N ILE A 232 11.29 6.38 -23.10
CA ILE A 232 11.40 6.88 -21.72
C ILE A 232 11.02 8.36 -21.60
N GLY A 233 11.52 9.22 -22.50
CA GLY A 233 11.17 10.65 -22.51
C GLY A 233 9.67 10.89 -22.69
N ALA A 234 9.03 10.14 -23.60
CA ALA A 234 7.59 10.24 -23.83
C ALA A 234 6.78 9.71 -22.65
N GLN A 235 7.20 8.61 -22.02
CA GLN A 235 6.59 8.10 -20.79
C GLN A 235 6.62 9.15 -19.69
N ASN A 236 7.78 9.77 -19.46
CA ASN A 236 7.96 10.79 -18.43
C ASN A 236 7.08 12.02 -18.70
N ILE A 237 6.99 12.50 -19.95
CA ILE A 237 6.09 13.60 -20.32
C ILE A 237 4.65 13.22 -19.99
N VAL A 238 4.14 12.11 -20.53
CA VAL A 238 2.74 11.68 -20.35
C VAL A 238 2.39 11.55 -18.88
N LEU A 239 3.18 10.79 -18.11
CA LEU A 239 2.91 10.56 -16.69
C LEU A 239 3.01 11.82 -15.82
N THR A 240 3.80 12.82 -16.24
CA THR A 240 3.89 14.10 -15.53
C THR A 240 2.68 14.98 -15.77
N VAL A 241 2.20 15.06 -17.02
CA VAL A 241 1.25 16.11 -17.43
C VAL A 241 -0.20 15.63 -17.49
N LEU A 242 -0.44 14.31 -17.60
CA LEU A 242 -1.79 13.76 -17.83
C LEU A 242 -2.79 14.18 -16.75
N GLY A 243 -2.39 14.12 -15.48
CA GLY A 243 -3.26 14.48 -14.36
C GLY A 243 -3.75 15.93 -14.44
N ALA A 244 -2.85 16.87 -14.71
CA ALA A 244 -3.17 18.29 -14.88
C ALA A 244 -4.05 18.52 -16.12
N ALA A 245 -3.74 17.87 -17.23
CA ALA A 245 -4.51 17.97 -18.47
C ALA A 245 -5.96 17.46 -18.32
N LEU A 246 -6.17 16.43 -17.50
CA LEU A 246 -7.51 15.91 -17.16
C LEU A 246 -8.31 16.86 -16.27
N GLU A 247 -7.63 17.66 -15.45
CA GLU A 247 -8.25 18.74 -14.66
C GLU A 247 -8.46 20.05 -15.45
N GLY A 248 -8.03 20.08 -16.72
CA GLY A 248 -8.25 21.20 -17.64
C GLY A 248 -7.02 22.05 -17.92
N GLU A 249 -5.89 21.80 -17.27
CA GLU A 249 -4.61 22.46 -17.53
C GLU A 249 -3.92 21.80 -18.74
N ARG A 250 -4.37 22.16 -19.95
CA ARG A 250 -3.97 21.49 -21.20
C ARG A 250 -2.90 22.21 -22.00
N GLU A 251 -2.43 23.36 -21.55
CA GLU A 251 -1.42 24.14 -22.26
C GLU A 251 -0.05 23.93 -21.62
N LEU A 252 0.95 23.57 -22.43
CA LEU A 252 2.33 23.38 -22.01
C LEU A 252 3.28 24.25 -22.84
N SER A 253 4.20 24.95 -22.17
CA SER A 253 5.34 25.53 -22.85
C SER A 253 6.37 24.45 -23.20
N ILE A 254 7.29 24.76 -24.12
CA ILE A 254 8.41 23.84 -24.42
C ILE A 254 9.27 23.54 -23.19
N ASN A 255 9.43 24.51 -22.29
CA ASN A 255 10.19 24.34 -21.04
C ASN A 255 9.47 23.37 -20.08
N ASP A 256 8.14 23.37 -20.07
CA ASP A 256 7.35 22.44 -19.24
C ASP A 256 7.50 21.01 -19.77
N ILE A 257 7.49 20.84 -21.10
CA ILE A 257 7.72 19.56 -21.76
C ILE A 257 9.13 19.02 -21.48
N GLU A 258 10.16 19.86 -21.64
CA GLU A 258 11.54 19.48 -21.32
C GLU A 258 11.70 19.08 -19.84
N SER A 259 11.10 19.86 -18.94
CA SER A 259 11.11 19.57 -17.50
C SER A 259 10.38 18.26 -17.18
N ALA A 260 9.25 18.00 -17.84
CA ALA A 260 8.49 16.76 -17.69
C ALA A 260 9.25 15.54 -18.24
N ALA A 261 9.92 15.66 -19.39
CA ALA A 261 10.71 14.59 -20.01
C ALA A 261 11.89 14.15 -19.13
N LEU A 262 12.54 15.11 -18.47
CA LEU A 262 13.65 14.89 -17.55
C LEU A 262 13.20 14.47 -16.15
N SER A 263 11.89 14.41 -15.90
CA SER A 263 11.38 13.96 -14.62
C SER A 263 11.64 12.45 -14.46
N ASN A 264 12.21 12.03 -13.33
CA ASN A 264 12.47 10.62 -13.04
C ASN A 264 11.22 9.88 -12.52
N ILE A 265 10.03 10.31 -12.95
CA ILE A 265 8.74 9.83 -12.44
C ILE A 265 8.52 8.35 -12.78
N GLY A 266 9.05 7.88 -13.91
CA GLY A 266 9.06 6.46 -14.30
C GLY A 266 10.25 5.63 -13.77
N GLN A 267 11.08 6.17 -12.88
CA GLN A 267 12.34 5.55 -12.40
C GLN A 267 13.37 5.25 -13.51
N ASN A 268 13.18 5.81 -14.70
CA ASN A 268 14.09 5.73 -15.84
C ASN A 268 14.54 7.14 -16.20
N GLU A 269 15.84 7.31 -16.44
CA GLU A 269 16.43 8.60 -16.80
C GLU A 269 16.35 8.79 -18.32
N CYS A 270 15.79 9.92 -18.74
CA CYS A 270 15.79 10.37 -20.14
C CYS A 270 17.02 11.27 -20.36
N GLU A 271 17.73 11.08 -21.46
CA GLU A 271 18.82 11.99 -21.82
C GLU A 271 18.28 13.20 -22.61
N LEU A 272 18.90 14.38 -22.43
CA LEU A 272 18.51 15.61 -23.14
C LEU A 272 18.39 15.44 -24.67
N LYS A 273 19.24 14.59 -25.26
CA LYS A 273 19.25 14.33 -26.71
C LYS A 273 18.03 13.53 -27.21
N GLU A 274 17.29 12.89 -26.30
CA GLU A 274 16.14 12.03 -26.59
C GLU A 274 14.82 12.80 -26.55
N ILE A 275 14.81 13.99 -25.95
CA ILE A 275 13.61 14.83 -25.83
C ILE A 275 12.98 15.18 -27.18
N PRO A 276 13.73 15.58 -28.23
CA PRO A 276 13.11 15.88 -29.52
C PRO A 276 12.36 14.69 -30.14
N SER A 277 12.90 13.48 -29.99
CA SER A 277 12.24 12.23 -30.44
C SER A 277 10.95 11.99 -29.65
N ALA A 278 10.99 12.21 -28.33
CA ALA A 278 9.82 12.03 -27.48
C ALA A 278 8.69 12.99 -27.86
N ILE A 279 9.03 14.24 -28.17
CA ILE A 279 8.06 15.24 -28.65
C ILE A 279 7.47 14.80 -29.99
N GLU A 280 8.31 14.46 -30.98
CA GLU A 280 7.85 14.01 -32.31
C GLU A 280 6.93 12.78 -32.20
N THR A 281 7.28 11.83 -31.32
CA THR A 281 6.45 10.66 -31.04
C THR A 281 5.07 11.09 -30.52
N LEU A 282 5.02 11.94 -29.49
CA LEU A 282 3.76 12.38 -28.88
C LEU A 282 2.92 13.27 -29.81
N GLU A 283 3.55 14.07 -30.67
CA GLU A 283 2.87 14.81 -31.74
C GLU A 283 2.25 13.85 -32.77
N SER A 284 3.01 12.85 -33.21
CA SER A 284 2.53 11.87 -34.20
C SER A 284 1.34 11.05 -33.70
N MET A 285 1.26 10.81 -32.40
CA MET A 285 0.15 10.14 -31.73
C MET A 285 -1.06 11.05 -31.49
N GLY A 286 -0.87 12.37 -31.65
CA GLY A 286 -1.90 13.38 -31.34
C GLY A 286 -2.07 13.66 -29.86
N PHE A 287 -1.13 13.25 -29.01
CA PHE A 287 -1.15 13.61 -27.59
C PHE A 287 -0.71 15.06 -27.36
N LEU A 288 0.28 15.52 -28.14
CA LEU A 288 0.71 16.91 -28.20
C LEU A 288 0.28 17.53 -29.53
N GLU A 289 -0.39 18.67 -29.49
CA GLU A 289 -0.74 19.46 -30.66
C GLU A 289 0.00 20.80 -30.61
N TYR A 290 0.80 21.09 -31.63
CA TYR A 290 1.47 22.39 -31.77
C TYR A 290 0.67 23.29 -32.72
N ASP A 291 0.08 24.37 -32.19
CA ASP A 291 -0.48 25.44 -33.03
C ASP A 291 0.58 26.54 -33.17
N HIS A 292 1.05 26.77 -34.39
CA HIS A 292 2.19 27.63 -34.67
C HIS A 292 2.01 29.04 -34.06
N ASN A 293 2.82 29.36 -33.02
CA ASN A 293 2.80 30.54 -32.12
C ASN A 293 1.98 30.43 -30.81
N SER A 294 1.52 29.24 -30.45
CA SER A 294 0.81 28.93 -29.20
C SER A 294 1.63 27.93 -28.34
N PRO A 295 1.40 27.84 -27.02
CA PRO A 295 1.80 26.66 -26.25
C PRO A 295 1.28 25.36 -26.90
N TYR A 296 1.96 24.26 -26.61
CA TYR A 296 1.47 22.93 -26.95
C TYR A 296 0.17 22.66 -26.22
N ARG A 297 -0.76 22.00 -26.90
CA ARG A 297 -2.00 21.52 -26.31
C ARG A 297 -1.93 20.03 -26.06
N VAL A 298 -2.33 19.59 -24.87
CA VAL A 298 -2.37 18.19 -24.47
C VAL A 298 -3.75 17.60 -24.71
N GLU A 299 -3.81 16.49 -25.45
CA GLU A 299 -5.04 15.71 -25.65
C GLU A 299 -4.94 14.36 -24.91
N PRO A 300 -5.38 14.29 -23.64
CA PRO A 300 -5.22 13.09 -22.83
C PRO A 300 -6.06 11.91 -23.33
N SER A 301 -7.14 12.15 -24.08
CA SER A 301 -8.07 11.10 -24.50
C SER A 301 -7.47 10.07 -25.47
N ILE A 302 -6.27 10.32 -26.01
CA ILE A 302 -5.51 9.34 -26.80
C ILE A 302 -5.12 8.12 -25.95
N PHE A 303 -4.86 8.31 -24.66
CA PHE A 303 -4.47 7.25 -23.72
C PHE A 303 -5.65 6.85 -22.84
N VAL A 304 -6.61 6.13 -23.43
CA VAL A 304 -7.88 5.80 -22.76
C VAL A 304 -7.69 4.91 -21.53
N GLY A 305 -6.70 4.01 -21.53
CA GLY A 305 -6.34 3.19 -20.38
C GLY A 305 -5.84 4.04 -19.22
N LEU A 306 -4.91 4.96 -19.49
CA LEU A 306 -4.40 5.90 -18.49
C LEU A 306 -5.50 6.82 -17.94
N CYS A 307 -6.37 7.35 -18.80
CA CYS A 307 -7.51 8.16 -18.35
C CYS A 307 -8.46 7.35 -17.45
N ALA A 308 -8.80 6.12 -17.85
CA ALA A 308 -9.67 5.26 -17.06
C ALA A 308 -9.06 4.94 -15.69
N LEU A 309 -7.76 4.64 -15.64
CA LEU A 309 -7.05 4.37 -14.40
C LEU A 309 -6.90 5.61 -13.49
N TYR A 310 -6.74 6.80 -14.07
CA TYR A 310 -6.79 8.05 -13.31
C TYR A 310 -8.16 8.26 -12.66
N PHE A 311 -9.25 8.13 -13.44
CA PHE A 311 -10.60 8.31 -12.92
C PHE A 311 -11.03 7.18 -11.97
N GLU A 312 -10.44 6.00 -12.09
CA GLU A 312 -10.56 4.96 -11.08
C GLU A 312 -10.04 5.44 -9.72
N GLY A 313 -8.82 6.00 -9.67
CA GLY A 313 -8.28 6.63 -8.47
C GLY A 313 -9.23 7.69 -7.89
N ARG A 314 -9.77 8.57 -8.74
CA ARG A 314 -10.71 9.62 -8.32
C ARG A 314 -12.04 9.07 -7.79
N ALA A 315 -12.66 8.15 -8.53
CA ALA A 315 -14.05 7.76 -8.27
C ALA A 315 -14.19 6.60 -7.30
N ARG A 316 -13.26 5.63 -7.34
CA ARG A 316 -13.33 4.42 -6.50
C ARG A 316 -12.49 4.54 -5.23
N HIS A 317 -11.41 5.31 -5.29
CA HIS A 317 -10.49 5.47 -4.16
C HIS A 317 -10.62 6.82 -3.43
N ASP A 318 -11.55 7.67 -3.88
CA ASP A 318 -11.80 9.02 -3.33
C ASP A 318 -10.54 9.89 -3.27
N GLN A 319 -9.64 9.68 -4.24
CA GLN A 319 -8.35 10.37 -4.28
C GLN A 319 -8.52 11.79 -4.84
N THR A 320 -7.73 12.73 -4.30
CA THR A 320 -7.55 14.06 -4.89
C THR A 320 -6.87 13.96 -6.27
N PRO A 321 -6.91 15.01 -7.11
CA PRO A 321 -6.21 14.99 -8.42
C PRO A 321 -4.73 14.60 -8.32
N HIS A 322 -4.06 15.08 -7.27
CA HIS A 322 -2.64 14.81 -7.03
C HIS A 322 -2.40 13.35 -6.62
N GLU A 323 -3.22 12.82 -5.72
CA GLU A 323 -3.14 11.42 -5.27
C GLU A 323 -3.46 10.45 -6.41
N ALA A 324 -4.47 10.75 -7.24
CA ALA A 324 -4.81 9.95 -8.43
C ALA A 324 -3.67 9.92 -9.46
N THR A 325 -2.93 11.02 -9.60
CA THR A 325 -1.73 11.08 -10.45
C THR A 325 -0.63 10.20 -9.87
N LYS A 326 -0.36 10.28 -8.56
CA LYS A 326 0.60 9.39 -7.89
C LYS A 326 0.20 7.91 -8.02
N PHE A 327 -1.08 7.60 -7.84
CA PHE A 327 -1.63 6.26 -8.01
C PHE A 327 -1.39 5.75 -9.44
N LEU A 328 -1.77 6.52 -10.46
CA LEU A 328 -1.50 6.20 -11.87
C LEU A 328 -0.03 5.87 -12.13
N ILE A 329 0.88 6.71 -11.63
CA ILE A 329 2.34 6.52 -11.75
C ILE A 329 2.77 5.22 -11.08
N GLN A 330 2.27 4.91 -9.89
CA GLN A 330 2.61 3.69 -9.17
C GLN A 330 2.08 2.43 -9.87
N MET A 331 0.90 2.50 -10.48
CA MET A 331 0.26 1.40 -11.19
C MET A 331 0.96 1.08 -12.53
N THR A 332 1.52 2.10 -13.19
CA THR A 332 2.19 1.96 -14.50
C THR A 332 3.71 1.86 -14.39
N GLY A 333 4.36 2.48 -13.41
CA GLY A 333 5.81 2.45 -13.21
C GLY A 333 6.38 1.14 -12.65
N ASN A 334 5.54 0.24 -12.11
CA ASN A 334 5.97 -1.01 -11.48
C ASN A 334 6.29 -2.17 -12.45
N LEU A 335 6.27 -1.93 -13.75
CA LEU A 335 6.41 -2.98 -14.79
C LEU A 335 7.74 -3.74 -14.75
N ASN A 336 8.81 -3.14 -14.21
CA ASN A 336 10.08 -3.85 -14.01
C ASN A 336 10.14 -4.69 -12.71
N ARG A 337 9.18 -4.57 -11.79
CA ARG A 337 9.09 -5.42 -10.58
C ARG A 337 8.27 -6.68 -10.79
N GLN A 338 7.32 -6.68 -11.74
CA GLN A 338 6.53 -7.89 -12.07
C GLN A 338 7.35 -8.99 -12.75
N LYS A 339 8.58 -8.71 -13.23
CA LYS A 339 9.53 -9.74 -13.71
C LYS A 339 10.31 -10.45 -12.58
N MET A 340 10.09 -10.09 -11.31
CA MET A 340 10.72 -10.71 -10.13
C MET A 340 9.72 -11.37 -9.16
N LEU A 341 8.45 -11.40 -9.52
CA LEU A 341 7.43 -12.30 -8.97
C LEU A 341 7.15 -13.39 -10.02
#